data_AF-A0A3L6JRD8-F1
#
_entry.id   AF-A0A3L6JRD8-F1
#
_cell.length_a   1.000
_cell.length_b   1.000
_cell.length_c   1.000
_cell.angle_alpha   90.00
_cell.angle_beta   90.00
_cell.angle_gamma   90.00
#
_symmetry.space_group_name_H-M   'P 1'
#
loop_
_entity.id
_entity.type
_entity.pdbx_description
1 polymer ?
#
loop_
_entity_poly.entity_id
_entity_poly.type
_entity_poly.pdbx_seq_one_letter_code
_entity_poly.pdbx_strand_id
1 'polypeptide(L)'
;MPGCPPTSKNLLDALTALISGKPFDLPEKSVCDQCSKVKQDKHIKEFHRTHEGHIDPSKCLLDQGYLCLGFATIGLCGAICPNVNTPCKGCFGPVIRVRDHGAKIISALGAVAEMEPDKLRESFPDPIGSFYFTDYAASYLSRIRAETRRKKKK
;
A
#
# COMPACT_ATOMS: atom_id res chain seq x y z
N MET A 1 -14.26 3.34 -7.95
CA MET A 1 -14.06 3.85 -6.58
C MET A 1 -13.24 2.84 -5.79
N PRO A 2 -12.06 3.21 -5.26
CA PRO A 2 -11.22 2.31 -4.44
C PRO A 2 -11.71 2.17 -2.99
N GLY A 3 -11.32 1.06 -2.36
CA GLY A 3 -11.51 0.80 -0.93
C GLY A 3 -12.05 -0.60 -0.63
N CYS A 4 -11.70 -1.14 0.55
CA CYS A 4 -12.17 -2.44 1.04
C CYS A 4 -12.64 -2.33 2.49
N PRO A 5 -13.84 -1.75 2.74
CA PRO A 5 -14.71 -1.08 1.77
C PRO A 5 -14.30 0.39 1.54
N PRO A 6 -14.84 1.06 0.50
CA PRO A 6 -14.81 2.52 0.43
C PRO A 6 -15.47 3.14 1.67
N THR A 7 -15.02 4.32 2.10
CA THR A 7 -15.64 5.00 3.25
C THR A 7 -17.03 5.54 2.87
N SER A 8 -17.93 5.65 3.84
CA SER A 8 -19.27 6.22 3.63
C SER A 8 -19.21 7.64 3.06
N LYS A 9 -18.23 8.43 3.49
CA LYS A 9 -17.97 9.77 2.96
C LYS A 9 -17.60 9.73 1.48
N ASN A 10 -16.63 8.90 1.09
CA ASN A 10 -16.22 8.80 -0.32
C ASN A 10 -17.39 8.36 -1.20
N LEU A 11 -18.19 7.39 -0.73
CA LEU A 11 -19.37 6.92 -1.45
C LEU A 11 -20.39 8.04 -1.64
N LEU A 12 -20.68 8.81 -0.59
CA LEU A 12 -21.57 9.97 -0.66
C LEU A 12 -21.04 11.01 -1.64
N ASP A 13 -19.75 11.38 -1.52
CA ASP A 13 -19.12 12.39 -2.36
C ASP A 13 -19.18 12.01 -3.84
N ALA A 14 -18.94 10.73 -4.19
CA ALA A 14 -19.05 10.29 -5.58
C ALA A 14 -20.50 10.19 -6.07
N LEU A 15 -21.44 9.80 -5.21
CA LEU A 15 -22.86 9.80 -5.58
C LEU A 15 -23.34 11.23 -5.84
N THR A 16 -22.96 12.18 -4.99
CA THR A 16 -23.26 13.60 -5.17
C THR A 16 -22.63 14.14 -6.46
N ALA A 17 -21.37 13.79 -6.76
CA ALA A 17 -20.71 14.16 -8.01
C ALA A 17 -21.47 13.62 -9.23
N LEU A 18 -21.85 12.34 -9.20
CA LEU A 18 -22.63 11.68 -10.24
C LEU A 18 -23.98 12.36 -10.49
N ILE A 19 -24.76 12.60 -9.43
CA ILE A 19 -26.08 13.25 -9.52
C ILE A 19 -25.94 14.69 -10.04
N SER A 20 -24.87 15.38 -9.66
CA SER A 20 -24.63 16.77 -10.06
C SER A 20 -23.98 16.92 -11.44
N GLY A 21 -23.70 15.82 -12.15
CA GLY A 21 -23.01 15.83 -13.44
C GLY A 21 -21.56 16.32 -13.38
N LYS A 22 -20.90 16.19 -12.22
CA LYS A 22 -19.51 16.59 -11.99
C LYS A 22 -18.59 15.37 -11.89
N PRO A 23 -17.32 15.46 -12.30
CA PRO A 23 -16.36 14.38 -12.08
C PRO A 23 -16.11 14.18 -10.58
N PHE A 24 -15.86 12.94 -10.17
CA PHE A 24 -15.36 12.63 -8.83
C PHE A 24 -13.82 12.62 -8.86
N ASP A 25 -13.22 13.63 -8.25
CA ASP A 25 -11.77 13.78 -8.25
C ASP A 25 -11.11 12.82 -7.28
N LEU A 26 -10.26 11.95 -7.82
CA LEU A 26 -9.39 11.10 -7.03
C LEU A 26 -8.12 11.87 -6.63
N PRO A 27 -7.64 11.72 -5.39
CA PRO A 27 -6.44 12.40 -4.95
C PRO A 27 -5.21 11.80 -5.63
N GLU A 28 -4.27 12.66 -6.01
CA GLU A 28 -2.95 12.23 -6.51
C GLU A 28 -2.02 11.77 -5.38
N LYS A 29 -2.38 12.12 -4.14
CA LYS A 29 -1.58 11.94 -2.92
C LYS A 29 -1.78 10.57 -2.29
N SER A 30 -0.79 10.19 -1.49
CA SER A 30 -0.76 8.89 -0.80
C SER A 30 -1.47 8.96 0.55
N VAL A 31 -1.63 7.82 1.23
CA VAL A 31 -2.10 7.78 2.63
C VAL A 31 -1.16 8.58 3.56
N CYS A 32 0.13 8.70 3.22
CA CYS A 32 1.08 9.45 4.05
C CYS A 32 0.71 10.92 4.23
N ASP A 33 0.05 11.55 3.24
CA ASP A 33 -0.43 12.93 3.30
C ASP A 33 -1.57 13.14 4.33
N GLN A 34 -2.31 12.08 4.65
CA GLN A 34 -3.39 12.08 5.64
C GLN A 34 -2.95 11.50 7.01
N CYS A 35 -1.73 10.98 7.09
CA CYS A 35 -1.21 10.29 8.27
C CYS A 35 -0.57 11.28 9.25
N SER A 36 -1.02 11.26 10.50
CA SER A 36 -0.58 12.14 11.59
C SER A 36 0.81 11.81 12.15
N LYS A 37 1.34 10.63 11.84
CA LYS A 37 2.66 10.18 12.33
C LYS A 37 3.78 11.07 11.79
N VAL A 38 4.75 11.36 12.66
CA VAL A 38 5.98 12.09 12.36
C VAL A 38 6.85 11.24 11.45
N LYS A 39 7.22 11.78 10.29
CA LYS A 39 8.01 11.11 9.26
C LYS A 39 9.43 11.65 9.32
N GLN A 40 10.40 10.76 9.23
CA GLN A 40 11.82 11.07 9.11
C GLN A 40 12.35 10.54 7.77
N ASP A 41 13.66 10.66 7.56
CA ASP A 41 14.34 9.99 6.47
C ASP A 41 14.30 8.47 6.67
N LYS A 42 13.89 7.75 5.62
CA LYS A 42 13.64 6.30 5.67
C LYS A 42 14.96 5.55 5.57
N HIS A 43 15.53 5.23 6.72
CA HIS A 43 16.72 4.39 6.85
C HIS A 43 16.33 3.09 7.57
N ILE A 44 15.77 2.13 6.82
CA ILE A 44 15.18 0.92 7.39
C ILE A 44 16.26 -0.16 7.51
N LYS A 45 16.66 -0.48 8.74
CA LYS A 45 17.73 -1.46 9.03
C LYS A 45 17.20 -2.88 9.23
N GLU A 46 15.97 -3.00 9.69
CA GLU A 46 15.30 -4.26 9.96
C GLU A 46 13.79 -4.13 9.75
N PHE A 47 13.14 -5.25 9.43
CA PHE A 47 11.68 -5.31 9.36
C PHE A 47 11.14 -6.17 10.49
N HIS A 48 10.13 -5.65 11.19
CA HIS A 48 9.42 -6.34 12.25
C HIS A 48 8.02 -6.78 11.81
N ARG A 49 7.55 -7.89 12.36
CA ARG A 49 6.13 -8.25 12.30
C ARG A 49 5.33 -7.35 13.22
N THR A 50 4.04 -7.22 12.94
CA THR A 50 3.14 -6.35 13.72
C THR A 50 2.99 -6.74 15.19
N HIS A 51 3.31 -7.99 15.54
CA HIS A 51 3.27 -8.50 16.91
C HIS A 51 4.65 -8.49 17.59
N GLU A 52 5.70 -8.16 16.84
CA GLU A 52 7.07 -8.04 17.36
C GLU A 52 7.34 -6.59 17.78
N GLY A 53 8.18 -6.41 18.79
CA GLY A 53 8.62 -5.10 19.22
C GLY A 53 7.55 -4.24 19.90
N HIS A 54 7.83 -2.93 19.98
CA HIS A 54 6.93 -1.93 20.54
C HIS A 54 6.77 -0.77 19.54
N ILE A 55 5.54 -0.38 19.26
CA ILE A 55 5.23 0.70 18.32
C ILE A 55 5.18 2.02 19.07
N ASP A 56 6.04 2.97 18.69
CA ASP A 56 5.90 4.36 19.09
C ASP A 56 4.72 4.99 18.31
N PRO A 57 3.67 5.45 19.01
CA PRO A 57 2.46 5.97 18.37
C PRO A 57 2.70 7.26 17.61
N SER A 58 3.73 8.03 17.98
CA SER A 58 4.03 9.32 17.36
C SER A 58 4.81 9.18 16.04
N LYS A 59 5.63 8.13 15.91
CA LYS A 59 6.55 7.95 14.77
C LYS A 59 5.92 7.16 13.63
N CYS A 60 6.38 7.43 12.42
CA CYS A 60 6.03 6.68 11.22
C CYS A 60 6.31 5.18 11.42
N LEU A 61 5.36 4.32 11.05
CA LEU A 61 5.49 2.88 11.23
C LEU A 61 6.55 2.29 10.30
N LEU A 62 6.68 2.83 9.08
CA LEU A 62 7.68 2.38 8.12
C LEU A 62 9.10 2.73 8.60
N ASP A 63 9.28 3.94 9.13
CA ASP A 63 10.58 4.39 9.66
C ASP A 63 10.99 3.56 10.90
N GLN A 64 10.03 2.92 11.58
CA GLN A 64 10.25 1.99 12.69
C GLN A 64 10.44 0.53 12.25
N GLY A 65 10.51 0.24 10.93
CA GLY A 65 10.68 -1.12 10.43
C GLY A 65 9.40 -1.95 10.32
N TYR A 66 8.21 -1.37 10.51
CA TYR A 66 6.96 -2.10 10.25
C TYR A 66 6.50 -1.86 8.81
N LEU A 67 6.27 -2.94 8.05
CA LEU A 67 5.80 -2.86 6.66
C LEU A 67 4.46 -2.13 6.56
N CYS A 68 4.51 -0.84 6.21
CA CYS A 68 3.35 0.03 6.05
C CYS A 68 3.28 0.49 4.59
N LEU A 69 2.23 0.08 3.88
CA LEU A 69 2.07 0.35 2.44
C LEU A 69 1.50 1.74 2.13
N GLY A 70 1.33 2.59 3.15
CA GLY A 70 0.66 3.89 3.02
C GLY A 70 1.35 4.84 2.03
N PHE A 71 2.66 4.70 1.82
CA PHE A 71 3.41 5.50 0.87
C PHE A 71 3.08 5.18 -0.61
N ALA A 72 2.57 3.97 -0.88
CA ALA A 72 2.21 3.54 -2.24
C ALA A 72 0.69 3.47 -2.47
N THR A 73 -0.11 3.65 -1.41
CA THR A 73 -1.56 3.55 -1.43
C THR A 73 -2.21 4.91 -1.60
N ILE A 74 -3.27 5.02 -2.42
CA ILE A 74 -4.01 6.26 -2.63
C ILE A 74 -4.66 6.78 -1.33
N GLY A 75 -4.55 8.08 -1.07
CA GLY A 75 -5.07 8.70 0.15
C GLY A 75 -6.57 8.97 0.08
N LEU A 76 -7.41 8.14 0.67
CA LEU A 76 -8.88 8.33 0.69
C LEU A 76 -9.55 7.83 1.98
N CYS A 77 -8.78 7.15 2.83
CA CYS A 77 -9.27 6.49 4.03
C CYS A 77 -9.01 7.29 5.31
N GLY A 78 -8.39 8.48 5.20
CA GLY A 78 -8.03 9.30 6.36
C GLY A 78 -6.93 8.67 7.22
N ALA A 79 -6.13 7.76 6.65
CA ALA A 79 -5.06 7.05 7.34
C ALA A 79 -5.53 6.32 8.63
N ILE A 80 -6.74 5.75 8.61
CA ILE A 80 -7.34 5.13 9.80
C ILE A 80 -6.47 4.06 10.47
N CYS A 81 -5.79 3.20 9.69
CA CYS A 81 -4.95 2.13 10.22
C CYS A 81 -3.73 2.66 11.00
N PRO A 82 -2.87 3.51 10.42
CA PRO A 82 -1.74 4.03 11.18
C PRO A 82 -2.17 4.90 12.36
N ASN A 83 -3.32 5.58 12.30
CA ASN A 83 -3.84 6.34 13.46
C ASN A 83 -4.16 5.45 14.66
N VAL A 84 -4.44 4.15 14.45
CA VAL A 84 -4.59 3.14 15.52
C VAL A 84 -3.37 2.23 15.63
N ASN A 85 -2.19 2.72 15.25
CA ASN A 85 -0.90 2.04 15.36
C ASN A 85 -0.80 0.71 14.60
N THR A 86 -1.59 0.54 13.53
CA THR A 86 -1.51 -0.63 12.66
C THR A 86 -0.99 -0.23 11.28
N PRO A 87 -0.02 -0.94 10.69
CA PRO A 87 0.48 -0.61 9.36
C PRO A 87 -0.61 -0.66 8.29
N CYS A 88 -0.56 0.29 7.35
CA CYS A 88 -1.46 0.29 6.21
C CYS A 88 -1.22 -0.97 5.35
N LYS A 89 -2.30 -1.70 5.06
CA LYS A 89 -2.30 -2.90 4.19
C LYS A 89 -2.57 -2.62 2.72
N GLY A 90 -2.71 -1.35 2.36
CA GLY A 90 -2.88 -0.93 0.97
C GLY A 90 -4.20 -1.31 0.31
N CYS A 91 -5.27 -1.50 1.10
CA CYS A 91 -6.55 -2.00 0.59
C CYS A 91 -7.31 -1.05 -0.36
N PHE A 92 -6.91 0.22 -0.45
CA PHE A 92 -7.44 1.17 -1.44
C PHE A 92 -6.71 1.08 -2.79
N GLY A 93 -5.64 0.28 -2.88
CA GLY A 93 -4.85 0.15 -4.10
C GLY A 93 -3.93 1.35 -4.35
N PRO A 94 -3.26 1.36 -5.51
CA PRO A 94 -2.18 2.29 -5.80
C PRO A 94 -2.66 3.72 -6.05
N VAL A 95 -1.76 4.69 -5.93
CA VAL A 95 -1.96 6.05 -6.46
C VAL A 95 -2.18 6.02 -7.98
N ILE A 96 -2.93 6.98 -8.53
CA ILE A 96 -3.47 6.96 -9.92
C ILE A 96 -2.42 6.66 -11.00
N ARG A 97 -1.18 7.13 -10.82
CA ARG A 97 -0.09 6.97 -11.81
C ARG A 97 0.68 5.66 -11.67
N VAL A 98 0.39 4.86 -10.65
CA VAL A 98 1.05 3.57 -10.40
C VAL A 98 0.18 2.45 -10.95
N ARG A 99 0.73 1.72 -11.93
CA ARG A 99 0.01 0.64 -12.64
C ARG A 99 0.03 -0.69 -11.89
N ASP A 100 1.10 -0.95 -11.14
CA ASP A 100 1.27 -2.15 -10.35
C ASP A 100 1.74 -1.74 -8.95
N HIS A 101 0.86 -1.98 -7.97
CA HIS A 101 1.06 -1.55 -6.60
C HIS A 101 2.22 -2.29 -5.94
N GLY A 102 2.21 -3.62 -6.01
CA GLY A 102 3.25 -4.44 -5.39
C GLY A 102 4.62 -4.21 -6.03
N ALA A 103 4.70 -4.03 -7.35
CA ALA A 103 5.95 -3.67 -8.01
C ALA A 103 6.49 -2.30 -7.53
N LYS A 104 5.60 -1.32 -7.36
CA LYS A 104 5.99 0.00 -6.84
C LYS A 104 6.43 -0.08 -5.37
N ILE A 105 5.76 -0.88 -4.56
CA ILE A 105 6.14 -1.13 -3.16
C ILE A 105 7.54 -1.75 -3.11
N ILE A 106 7.77 -2.84 -3.83
CA ILE A 106 9.07 -3.53 -3.87
C ILE A 106 10.18 -2.57 -4.33
N SER A 107 9.94 -1.79 -5.39
CA SER A 107 10.90 -0.80 -5.89
C SER A 107 11.22 0.27 -4.86
N ALA A 108 10.23 0.76 -4.12
CA ALA A 108 10.45 1.77 -3.09
C ALA A 108 11.19 1.19 -1.88
N LEU A 109 10.84 -0.02 -1.43
CA LEU A 109 11.52 -0.69 -0.32
C LEU A 109 12.98 -0.96 -0.65
N GLY A 110 13.28 -1.41 -1.87
CA GLY A 110 14.67 -1.59 -2.31
C GLY A 110 15.49 -0.31 -2.36
N ALA A 111 14.86 0.87 -2.37
CA ALA A 111 15.55 2.15 -2.34
C ALA A 111 15.78 2.70 -0.92
N VAL A 112 15.01 2.26 0.07
CA VAL A 112 15.05 2.80 1.45
C VAL A 112 15.53 1.79 2.49
N ALA A 113 15.61 0.52 2.13
CA ALA A 113 16.11 -0.54 3.01
C ALA A 113 17.64 -0.54 3.01
N GLU A 114 18.24 -0.27 4.16
CA GLU A 114 19.69 -0.30 4.40
C GLU A 114 20.12 -1.70 4.86
N MET A 115 19.83 -2.69 4.02
CA MET A 115 20.08 -4.09 4.32
C MET A 115 20.47 -4.85 3.05
N GLU A 116 21.25 -5.90 3.24
CA GLU A 116 21.66 -6.78 2.14
C GLU A 116 20.42 -7.35 1.43
N PRO A 117 20.43 -7.46 0.08
CA PRO A 117 19.27 -7.93 -0.69
C PRO A 117 18.70 -9.28 -0.23
N ASP A 118 19.56 -10.20 0.22
CA ASP A 118 19.11 -11.51 0.69
C ASP A 118 18.40 -11.43 2.04
N LYS A 119 18.90 -10.61 2.98
CA LYS A 119 18.22 -10.35 4.26
C LYS A 119 16.87 -9.66 4.06
N LEU A 120 16.79 -8.73 3.09
CA LEU A 120 15.54 -8.08 2.71
C LEU A 120 14.52 -9.11 2.18
N ARG A 121 14.95 -10.05 1.36
CA ARG A 121 14.08 -11.14 0.86
C ARG A 121 13.60 -12.05 1.99
N GLU A 122 14.50 -12.43 2.90
CA GLU A 122 14.18 -13.28 4.06
C GLU A 122 13.16 -12.62 5.01
N SER A 123 13.17 -11.29 5.10
CA SER A 123 12.19 -10.52 5.88
C SER A 123 10.74 -10.70 5.37
N PHE A 124 10.55 -11.09 4.10
CA PHE A 124 9.25 -11.26 3.45
C PHE A 124 9.08 -12.67 2.86
N PRO A 125 8.88 -13.71 3.70
CA PRO A 125 8.64 -15.10 3.26
C PRO A 125 7.38 -15.26 2.40
N ASP A 126 6.41 -14.34 2.51
CA ASP A 126 5.27 -14.25 1.60
C ASP A 126 5.23 -12.87 0.91
N PRO A 127 5.94 -12.69 -0.21
CA PRO A 127 5.92 -11.43 -0.96
C PRO A 127 4.55 -11.13 -1.59
N ILE A 128 3.76 -12.16 -1.92
CA ILE A 128 2.44 -11.96 -2.55
C ILE A 128 1.48 -11.38 -1.52
N GLY A 129 1.36 -11.99 -0.34
CA GLY A 129 0.52 -11.46 0.74
C GLY A 129 1.04 -10.14 1.31
N SER A 130 2.35 -9.90 1.26
CA SER A 130 2.95 -8.65 1.76
C SER A 130 2.71 -7.47 0.82
N PHE A 131 2.77 -7.66 -0.50
CA PHE A 131 2.80 -6.55 -1.47
C PHE A 131 1.58 -6.49 -2.40
N TYR A 132 0.75 -7.54 -2.44
CA TYR A 132 -0.39 -7.66 -3.37
C TYR A 132 -1.70 -8.06 -2.65
N PHE A 133 -1.92 -7.54 -1.45
CA PHE A 133 -3.00 -7.96 -0.55
C PHE A 133 -4.39 -7.97 -1.20
N THR A 134 -4.83 -6.86 -1.82
CA THR A 134 -6.17 -6.75 -2.44
C THR A 134 -6.14 -6.64 -3.96
N ASP A 135 -4.97 -6.50 -4.57
CA ASP A 135 -4.82 -6.09 -5.97
C ASP A 135 -3.92 -7.01 -6.80
N TYR A 136 -3.59 -8.21 -6.30
CA TYR A 136 -2.89 -9.24 -7.08
C TYR A 136 -3.51 -9.44 -8.46
N ALA A 137 -4.85 -9.51 -8.56
CA ALA A 137 -5.54 -9.74 -9.82
C ALA A 137 -5.22 -8.69 -10.91
N ALA A 138 -4.97 -7.44 -10.50
CA ALA A 138 -4.63 -6.32 -11.39
C ALA A 138 -3.12 -6.19 -11.68
N SER A 139 -2.27 -6.97 -11.01
CA SER A 139 -0.81 -6.92 -11.16
C SER A 139 -0.30 -7.46 -12.50
N TYR A 140 0.93 -7.08 -12.84
CA TYR A 140 1.69 -7.69 -13.92
C TYR A 140 1.90 -9.19 -13.70
N LEU A 141 2.11 -9.64 -12.46
CA LEU A 141 2.29 -11.06 -12.13
C LEU A 141 1.06 -11.90 -12.49
N SER A 142 -0.13 -11.41 -12.17
CA SER A 142 -1.40 -12.05 -12.53
C SER A 142 -1.54 -12.19 -14.05
N ARG A 143 -1.18 -11.14 -14.81
CA ARG A 143 -1.20 -11.15 -16.28
C ARG A 143 -0.22 -12.18 -16.86
N ILE A 144 1.03 -12.19 -16.40
CA ILE A 144 2.06 -13.16 -16.84
C ILE A 144 1.59 -14.59 -16.56
N ARG A 145 1.00 -14.84 -15.39
CA ARG A 145 0.48 -16.17 -15.03
C ARG A 145 -0.70 -16.59 -15.90
N ALA A 146 -1.59 -15.67 -16.26
CA ALA A 146 -2.71 -15.92 -17.17
C ALA A 146 -2.22 -16.28 -18.58
N GLU A 147 -1.25 -15.53 -19.12
CA GLU A 147 -0.64 -15.81 -20.43
C GLU A 147 0.06 -17.17 -20.46
N THR A 148 0.83 -17.48 -19.41
CA THR A 148 1.50 -18.78 -19.27
C THR A 148 0.50 -19.93 -19.25
N ARG A 149 -0.64 -19.78 -18.55
CA ARG A 149 -1.71 -20.79 -18.53
C ARG A 149 -2.36 -20.97 -19.91
N ARG A 150 -2.54 -19.90 -20.68
CA ARG A 150 -3.09 -19.96 -22.04
C ARG A 150 -2.15 -20.69 -23.00
N LYS A 151 -0.83 -20.45 -22.90
CA LYS A 151 0.19 -21.14 -23.70
C LYS A 151 0.22 -22.65 -23.44
N LYS A 152 0.06 -23.09 -22.19
CA LYS A 152 0.03 -24.51 -21.81
C LYS A 152 -1.22 -25.28 -22.29
N LYS A 153 -2.28 -24.58 -22.68
CA LYS A 153 -3.54 -25.18 -23.16
C LYS A 153 -3.61 -25.32 -24.69
N LYS A 154 -2.69 -24.68 -25.41
CA LYS A 154 -2.51 -24.84 -26.85
C LYS A 154 -1.46 -25.91 -27.09
#